data_AF-A0A972NBG9-F1
#
_entry.id   AF-A0A972NBG9-F1
#
_cell.length_a   1.000
_cell.length_b   1.000
_cell.length_c   1.000
_cell.angle_alpha   90.00
_cell.angle_beta   90.00
_cell.angle_gamma   90.00
#
_symmetry.space_group_name_H-M   'P 1'
#
loop_
_entity.id
_entity.type
_entity.pdbx_description
1 polymer ?
#
loop_
_entity_poly.entity_id
_entity_poly.type
_entity_poly.pdbx_seq_one_letter_code
_entity_poly.pdbx_strand_id
1 'polypeptide(L)'
;MPTLLHNCVFWAAFLAWALAQGGKVPITYLRTREWDWGLIVSPGGMPSSHSALVSAAAFAAGLCEGFDSPLFGVAVAFAAIVVYDATGIRRQAGEHAALINSLVRDLQSGR
;
A
#
# COMPACT_ATOMS: atom_id res chain seq x y z
N MET A 1 31.28 7.62 7.52
CA MET A 1 29.83 7.81 7.32
C MET A 1 29.33 6.56 6.62
N PRO A 2 28.56 5.65 7.24
CA PRO A 2 27.87 4.64 6.46
C PRO A 2 26.94 5.43 5.53
N THR A 3 27.31 5.45 4.25
CA THR A 3 26.60 6.19 3.21
C THR A 3 25.18 5.65 3.16
N LEU A 4 24.18 6.53 2.99
CA LEU A 4 22.78 6.14 2.76
C LEU A 4 22.64 5.02 1.71
N LEU A 5 23.60 4.96 0.79
CA LEU A 5 23.75 3.92 -0.23
C LEU A 5 23.92 2.49 0.31
N HIS A 6 24.43 2.29 1.54
CA HIS A 6 24.58 0.98 2.18
C HIS A 6 23.42 0.61 3.12
N ASN A 7 22.40 1.47 3.26
CA ASN A 7 21.26 1.16 4.12
C ASN A 7 20.33 0.17 3.40
N CYS A 8 20.48 -1.12 3.73
CA CYS A 8 19.69 -2.20 3.16
C CYS A 8 18.18 -2.02 3.42
N VAL A 9 17.79 -1.50 4.59
CA VAL A 9 16.38 -1.29 4.96
C VAL A 9 15.77 -0.21 4.08
N PHE A 10 16.48 0.89 3.86
CA PHE A 10 16.06 1.98 2.98
C PHE A 10 15.84 1.48 1.55
N TRP A 11 16.83 0.78 0.97
CA TRP A 11 16.73 0.32 -0.41
C TRP A 11 15.67 -0.76 -0.59
N ALA A 12 15.53 -1.69 0.36
CA ALA A 12 14.46 -2.70 0.31
C ALA A 12 13.07 -2.04 0.34
N ALA A 13 12.87 -1.09 1.26
CA ALA A 13 11.61 -0.36 1.39
C ALA A 13 11.29 0.48 0.13
N PHE A 14 12.30 1.19 -0.40
CA PHE A 14 12.15 2.02 -1.59
C PHE A 14 11.87 1.19 -2.85
N LEU A 15 12.58 0.09 -3.05
CA LEU A 15 12.35 -0.81 -4.17
C LEU A 15 10.96 -1.46 -4.10
N ALA A 16 10.54 -1.91 -2.92
CA ALA A 16 9.19 -2.48 -2.74
C ALA A 16 8.10 -1.44 -3.04
N TRP A 17 8.29 -0.20 -2.58
CA TRP A 17 7.40 0.92 -2.91
C TRP A 17 7.37 1.21 -4.42
N ALA A 18 8.53 1.30 -5.07
CA ALA A 18 8.65 1.60 -6.48
C ALA A 18 8.02 0.49 -7.34
N LEU A 19 8.22 -0.79 -6.98
CA LEU A 19 7.59 -1.93 -7.64
C LEU A 19 6.07 -1.94 -7.43
N ALA A 20 5.59 -1.63 -6.23
CA ALA A 20 4.16 -1.53 -5.98
C ALA A 20 3.53 -0.40 -6.80
N GLN A 21 4.17 0.77 -6.86
CA GLN A 21 3.66 1.92 -7.61
C GLN A 21 3.75 1.69 -9.13
N GLY A 22 4.85 1.13 -9.62
CA GLY A 22 5.02 0.75 -11.02
C GLY A 22 4.07 -0.36 -11.47
N GLY A 23 3.77 -1.31 -10.57
CA GLY A 23 2.85 -2.42 -10.83
C GLY A 23 1.37 -1.98 -10.93
N LYS A 24 0.98 -0.84 -10.35
CA LYS A 24 -0.41 -0.36 -10.42
C LYS A 24 -0.91 -0.18 -11.85
N VAL A 25 -0.09 0.36 -12.74
CA VAL A 25 -0.45 0.65 -14.13
C VAL A 25 -0.72 -0.64 -14.92
N PRO A 26 0.21 -1.62 -15.03
CA PRO A 26 -0.04 -2.86 -15.76
C PRO A 26 -1.14 -3.71 -15.12
N ILE A 27 -1.26 -3.74 -13.78
CA ILE A 27 -2.33 -4.48 -13.09
C ILE A 27 -3.69 -3.88 -13.41
N THR A 28 -3.81 -2.55 -13.39
CA THR A 28 -5.08 -1.88 -13.72
C THR A 28 -5.40 -2.07 -15.20
N TYR A 29 -4.41 -1.91 -16.08
CA TYR A 29 -4.58 -2.17 -17.51
C TYR A 29 -5.05 -3.60 -17.79
N LEU A 30 -4.50 -4.62 -17.11
CA LEU A 30 -4.96 -6.00 -17.30
C LEU A 30 -6.41 -6.21 -16.87
N ARG A 31 -6.90 -5.42 -15.89
CA ARG A 31 -8.24 -5.54 -15.34
C ARG A 31 -9.30 -4.74 -16.11
N THR A 32 -8.98 -3.52 -16.53
CA THR A 32 -9.94 -2.61 -17.20
C THR A 32 -9.72 -2.53 -18.72
N ARG A 33 -8.57 -2.98 -19.23
CA ARG A 33 -8.07 -2.77 -20.60
C ARG A 33 -7.92 -1.30 -21.01
N GLU A 34 -7.94 -0.40 -20.03
CA GLU A 34 -7.77 1.03 -20.24
C GLU A 34 -6.45 1.49 -19.62
N TRP A 35 -5.73 2.34 -20.34
CA TRP A 35 -4.50 2.94 -19.84
C TRP A 35 -4.83 4.14 -18.97
N ASP A 36 -4.89 3.92 -17.66
CA ASP A 36 -5.04 5.00 -16.68
C ASP A 36 -3.68 5.36 -16.05
N TRP A 37 -2.99 6.30 -16.69
CA TRP A 37 -1.71 6.84 -16.23
C TRP A 37 -1.85 7.69 -14.95
N GLY A 38 -3.08 8.09 -14.58
CA GLY A 38 -3.37 8.82 -13.35
C GLY A 38 -3.11 7.98 -12.08
N LEU A 39 -3.12 6.64 -12.18
CA LEU A 39 -2.81 5.75 -11.06
C LEU A 39 -1.37 5.85 -10.55
N ILE A 40 -0.44 6.37 -11.36
CA ILE A 40 0.95 6.59 -10.93
C ILE A 40 1.02 7.68 -9.85
N VAL A 41 0.10 8.64 -9.86
CA VAL A 41 0.07 9.76 -8.90
C VAL A 41 -1.07 9.60 -7.89
N SER A 42 -2.02 8.70 -8.16
CA SER A 42 -3.15 8.46 -7.27
C SER A 42 -2.73 7.77 -5.96
N PRO A 43 -3.15 8.31 -4.79
CA PRO A 43 -2.90 7.70 -3.49
C PRO A 43 -3.68 6.38 -3.28
N GLY A 44 -4.67 6.08 -4.13
CA GLY A 44 -5.49 4.87 -4.08
C GLY A 44 -5.02 3.72 -4.98
N GLY A 45 -5.76 2.61 -4.94
CA GLY A 45 -5.57 1.45 -5.82
C GLY A 45 -4.83 0.25 -5.21
N MET A 46 -4.89 -0.87 -5.92
CA MET A 46 -4.17 -2.12 -5.65
C MET A 46 -3.02 -2.24 -6.67
N PRO A 47 -1.80 -2.65 -6.27
CA PRO A 47 -1.35 -3.01 -4.93
C PRO A 47 -1.06 -1.80 -4.02
N SER A 48 -1.07 -2.03 -2.70
CA SER A 48 -0.86 -0.98 -1.69
C SER A 48 0.63 -0.64 -1.53
N SER A 49 1.03 0.55 -1.98
CA SER A 49 2.41 1.04 -1.88
C SER A 49 2.86 1.25 -0.42
N HIS A 50 1.97 1.76 0.44
CA HIS A 50 2.24 1.93 1.89
C HIS A 50 2.49 0.58 2.56
N SER A 51 1.66 -0.43 2.26
CA SER A 51 1.80 -1.77 2.84
C SER A 51 3.07 -2.46 2.34
N ALA A 52 3.42 -2.31 1.05
CA ALA A 52 4.65 -2.84 0.49
C ALA A 52 5.90 -2.23 1.14
N LEU A 53 5.92 -0.90 1.30
CA LEU A 53 7.02 -0.16 1.91
C LEU A 53 7.29 -0.62 3.34
N VAL A 54 6.27 -0.63 4.20
CA VAL A 54 6.46 -0.95 5.62
C VAL A 54 6.75 -2.44 5.85
N SER A 55 6.17 -3.33 5.04
CA SER A 55 6.46 -4.77 5.13
C SER A 55 7.90 -5.07 4.72
N ALA A 56 8.39 -4.44 3.64
CA ALA A 56 9.76 -4.59 3.21
C ALA A 56 10.75 -3.98 4.21
N ALA A 57 10.42 -2.84 4.82
CA ALA A 57 11.24 -2.24 5.87
C ALA A 57 11.36 -3.16 7.10
N ALA A 58 10.25 -3.73 7.57
CA ALA A 58 10.26 -4.66 8.69
C ALA A 58 11.06 -5.93 8.39
N PHE A 59 10.86 -6.52 7.21
CA PHE A 59 11.58 -7.72 6.82
C PHE A 59 13.09 -7.45 6.65
N ALA A 60 13.46 -6.34 6.01
CA ALA A 60 14.86 -5.95 5.85
C ALA A 60 15.53 -5.63 7.19
N ALA A 61 14.81 -5.01 8.15
CA ALA A 61 15.33 -4.79 9.50
C ALA A 61 15.67 -6.13 10.18
N GLY A 62 14.82 -7.16 10.02
CA GLY A 62 15.08 -8.49 10.56
C GLY A 62 16.28 -9.18 9.90
N LEU A 63 16.45 -9.02 8.58
CA LEU A 63 17.58 -9.60 7.85
C LEU A 63 18.92 -8.91 8.12
N CYS A 64 18.93 -7.59 8.29
CA CYS A 64 20.17 -6.83 8.43
C CYS A 64 20.62 -6.65 9.89
N GLU A 65 19.68 -6.40 10.80
CA GLU A 65 19.98 -6.11 12.21
C GLU A 65 19.60 -7.29 13.13
N GLY A 66 18.94 -8.32 12.59
CA GLY A 66 18.48 -9.50 13.32
C GLY A 66 17.04 -9.39 13.80
N PHE A 67 16.36 -10.54 13.86
CA PHE A 67 14.96 -10.64 14.30
C PHE A 67 14.77 -10.39 15.80
N ASP A 68 15.81 -10.55 16.62
CA ASP A 68 15.77 -10.23 18.06
C ASP A 68 16.13 -8.76 18.34
N SER A 69 16.37 -7.95 17.31
CA SER A 69 16.76 -6.55 17.48
C SER A 69 15.58 -5.67 17.88
N PRO A 70 15.80 -4.64 18.73
CA PRO A 70 14.79 -3.63 19.00
C PRO A 70 14.28 -2.93 17.73
N LEU A 71 15.15 -2.76 16.72
CA LEU A 71 14.77 -2.15 15.45
C LEU A 71 13.73 -2.99 14.71
N PHE A 72 13.92 -4.30 14.63
CA PHE A 72 12.95 -5.20 14.02
C PHE A 72 11.61 -5.12 14.75
N GLY A 73 11.61 -5.15 16.09
CA GLY A 73 10.39 -5.02 16.89
C GLY A 73 9.62 -3.73 16.61
N VAL A 74 10.31 -2.59 16.56
CA VAL A 74 9.70 -1.29 16.20
C VAL A 74 9.20 -1.29 14.75
N ALA A 75 9.96 -1.84 13.81
CA ALA A 75 9.58 -1.89 12.40
C ALA A 75 8.34 -2.75 12.16
N VAL A 76 8.20 -3.88 12.85
CA VAL A 76 7.00 -4.73 12.78
C VAL A 76 5.79 -4.03 13.40
N ALA A 77 5.95 -3.41 14.57
CA ALA A 77 4.85 -2.65 15.19
C ALA A 77 4.37 -1.51 14.29
N PHE A 78 5.31 -0.77 13.68
CA PHE A 78 5.01 0.28 12.71
C PHE A 78 4.30 -0.28 11.47
N ALA A 79 4.78 -1.40 10.91
CA ALA A 79 4.16 -2.05 9.77
C ALA A 79 2.72 -2.50 10.09
N ALA A 80 2.49 -3.07 11.28
CA ALA A 80 1.17 -3.49 11.71
C ALA A 80 0.18 -2.31 11.80
N ILE A 81 0.59 -1.18 12.40
CA ILE A 81 -0.25 0.02 12.52
C ILE A 81 -0.60 0.56 11.12
N VAL A 82 0.39 0.71 10.25
CA VAL A 82 0.17 1.25 8.89
C VAL A 82 -0.72 0.33 8.06
N VAL A 83 -0.51 -0.99 8.12
CA VAL A 83 -1.35 -1.95 7.39
C VAL A 83 -2.78 -1.95 7.95
N TYR A 84 -2.95 -1.88 9.27
CA TYR A 84 -4.25 -1.85 9.90
C TYR A 84 -5.04 -0.59 9.51
N ASP A 85 -4.42 0.60 9.62
CA ASP A 85 -5.05 1.87 9.27
C ASP A 85 -5.40 1.94 7.77
N ALA A 86 -4.45 1.56 6.90
CA ALA A 86 -4.68 1.54 5.46
C ALA A 86 -5.77 0.54 5.03
N THR A 87 -5.98 -0.54 5.78
CA THR A 87 -7.06 -1.51 5.54
C THR A 87 -8.38 -1.00 6.08
N GLY A 88 -8.38 -0.39 7.27
CA GLY A 88 -9.55 0.22 7.90
C GLY A 88 -10.18 1.30 7.02
N ILE A 89 -9.38 2.27 6.56
CA ILE A 89 -9.85 3.34 5.67
C ILE A 89 -10.39 2.78 4.36
N ARG A 90 -9.70 1.80 3.75
CA ARG A 90 -10.18 1.15 2.52
C ARG A 90 -11.52 0.46 2.70
N ARG A 91 -11.73 -0.24 3.82
CA ARG A 91 -12.99 -0.92 4.14
C ARG A 91 -14.13 0.10 4.28
N GLN A 92 -13.92 1.15 5.07
CA GLN A 92 -14.93 2.19 5.28
C GLN A 92 -15.29 2.94 3.99
N ALA A 93 -14.29 3.29 3.17
CA ALA A 93 -14.53 3.89 1.86
C ALA A 93 -15.33 2.97 0.93
N GLY A 94 -15.06 1.66 0.96
CA GLY A 94 -15.82 0.65 0.21
C GLY A 94 -17.27 0.52 0.66
N GLU A 95 -17.50 0.51 1.98
CA GLU A 95 -18.85 0.48 2.58
C GLU A 95 -19.65 1.74 2.21
N HIS A 96 -19.04 2.92 2.32
CA HIS A 96 -19.66 4.18 1.89
C HIS A 96 -19.98 4.19 0.39
N ALA A 97 -19.04 3.75 -0.47
CA ALA A 97 -19.28 3.67 -1.90
C ALA A 97 -20.43 2.72 -2.25
N ALA A 98 -20.53 1.58 -1.55
CA ALA A 98 -21.62 0.62 -1.74
C ALA A 98 -22.99 1.22 -1.37
N LEU A 99 -23.06 1.95 -0.25
CA LEU A 99 -24.28 2.63 0.21
C LEU A 99 -24.69 3.77 -0.73
N ILE A 100 -23.73 4.59 -1.18
CA ILE A 100 -24.02 5.65 -2.16
C ILE A 100 -24.56 5.04 -3.46
N ASN A 101 -23.93 3.95 -3.93
CA ASN A 101 -24.39 3.25 -5.13
C ASN A 101 -25.80 2.66 -4.97
N SER A 102 -26.21 2.23 -3.76
CA SER A 102 -27.59 1.77 -3.54
C SER A 102 -28.58 2.94 -3.55
N LEU A 103 -28.26 4.04 -2.86
CA LEU A 103 -29.12 5.23 -2.85
C LEU A 103 -29.34 5.80 -4.26
N VAL A 104 -28.28 5.86 -5.07
CA VAL A 104 -28.38 6.31 -6.47
C VAL A 104 -29.29 5.39 -7.29
N ARG A 105 -29.19 4.06 -7.09
CA ARG A 105 -30.07 3.09 -7.77
C ARG A 105 -31.53 3.23 -7.33
N ASP A 106 -31.78 3.42 -6.04
CA ASP A 106 -33.13 3.58 -5.50
C ASP A 106 -33.81 4.83 -6.10
N LEU A 107 -33.09 5.97 -6.10
CA LEU A 107 -33.53 7.22 -6.73
C LEU A 107 -33.81 7.06 -8.22
N GLN A 108 -32.95 6.35 -8.96
CA GLN A 108 -33.16 6.06 -10.38
C GLN A 108 -34.36 5.14 -10.63
N SER A 109 -34.67 4.25 -9.68
CA SER A 109 -35.81 3.34 -9.76
C SER A 109 -37.15 3.97 -9.38
N GLY A 110 -37.16 5.25 -8.99
CA GLY A 110 -38.38 5.98 -8.60
C GLY A 110 -38.97 5.51 -7.26
N ARG A 111 -38.14 4.94 -6.38
CA ARG A 111 -38.49 4.58 -5.00
C ARG A 111 -38.00 5.63 -4.02
#